data_AF-A0A5J5T1P9-F1
#
_entry.id   AF-A0A5J5T1P9-F1
#
_cell.length_a   1.000
_cell.length_b   1.000
_cell.length_c   1.000
_cell.angle_alpha   90.00
_cell.angle_beta   90.00
_cell.angle_gamma   90.00
#
_symmetry.space_group_name_H-M   'P 1'
#
loop_
_entity.id
_entity.type
_entity.pdbx_description
1 polymer ?
#
loop_
_entity_poly.entity_id
_entity_poly.type
_entity_poly.pdbx_seq_one_letter_code
_entity_poly.pdbx_strand_id
1 'polypeptide(L)' 'MERLISVCLWLILALHLVLRVAGNAEGDALNALKNNLTDPNNLLQDWDPTDTNPCQWYNITCNSENSVT' A
#
# COMPACT_ATOMS: atom_id res chain seq x y z
N MET A 1 21.85 -24.00 20.65
CA MET A 1 21.34 -22.63 20.87
C MET A 1 21.66 -21.70 19.71
N GLU A 2 22.91 -21.62 19.25
CA GLU A 2 23.34 -20.67 18.20
C GLU A 2 22.61 -20.83 16.86
N ARG A 3 22.34 -22.07 16.43
CA ARG A 3 21.54 -22.34 15.22
C ARG A 3 20.10 -21.87 15.32
N LEU A 4 19.47 -21.99 16.49
CA LEU A 4 18.13 -21.47 16.74
C LEU A 4 18.13 -19.95 16.68
N ILE A 5 19.12 -19.29 17.30
CA ILE A 5 19.26 -17.83 17.27
C ILE A 5 19.42 -17.33 15.84
N SER A 6 20.27 -17.96 15.04
CA SER A 6 20.46 -17.59 13.63
C SER A 6 19.15 -17.72 12.83
N VAL A 7 18.44 -18.86 12.95
CA VAL A 7 17.16 -19.05 12.27
C VAL A 7 16.12 -18.00 12.68
N CYS A 8 16.03 -17.68 13.98
CA CYS A 8 15.12 -16.64 14.46
C CYS A 8 15.45 -15.27 13.87
N LEU A 9 16.74 -14.90 13.77
CA LEU A 9 17.14 -13.63 13.16
C LEU A 9 16.75 -13.55 11.67
N TRP A 10 16.95 -14.63 10.91
CA TRP A 10 16.53 -14.69 9.52
C TRP A 10 15.01 -14.58 9.36
N LEU A 11 14.24 -15.25 10.23
CA LEU A 11 12.78 -15.18 10.22
C LEU A 11 12.27 -13.79 10.58
N ILE A 12 12.85 -13.13 11.58
CA ILE A 12 12.49 -11.76 11.97
C ILE A 12 12.80 -10.78 10.84
N LEU A 13 13.97 -10.91 10.20
CA LEU A 13 14.34 -10.07 9.06
C LEU A 13 13.39 -10.28 7.87
N ALA A 14 13.07 -11.53 7.54
CA ALA A 14 12.13 -11.85 6.48
C ALA A 14 10.72 -11.31 6.78
N LEU A 15 10.23 -11.52 8.00
CA LEU A 15 8.93 -11.00 8.44
C LEU A 15 8.86 -9.47 8.36
N HIS A 16 9.91 -8.78 8.82
CA HIS A 16 9.98 -7.33 8.75
C HIS A 16 9.97 -6.84 7.29
N LEU A 17 10.64 -7.54 6.39
CA LEU A 17 10.64 -7.18 4.97
C LEU A 17 9.28 -7.42 4.31
N VAL A 18 8.61 -8.53 4.64
CA VAL A 18 7.26 -8.86 4.16
C VAL A 18 6.24 -7.84 4.67
N LEU A 19 6.30 -7.46 5.94
CA LEU A 19 5.42 -6.42 6.53
C LEU A 19 5.61 -5.05 5.87
N ARG A 20 6.81 -4.73 5.36
CA ARG A 20 7.04 -3.49 4.59
C ARG A 20 6.48 -3.53 3.17
N VAL A 21 6.27 -4.71 2.61
CA VAL A 21 5.74 -4.90 1.25
C VAL A 21 4.23 -5.14 1.26
N ALA A 22 3.63 -5.42 2.42
CA ALA A 22 2.18 -5.54 2.55
C ALA A 22 1.49 -4.21 2.20
N GLY A 23 1.05 -4.09 0.95
CA GLY A 23 0.31 -2.95 0.43
C GLY A 23 -1.14 -2.94 0.92
N ASN A 24 -1.79 -1.78 0.83
CA ASN A 24 -3.23 -1.68 1.03
C ASN A 24 -3.93 -2.14 -0.26
N ALA A 25 -4.75 -3.20 -0.17
CA ALA A 25 -5.49 -3.75 -1.31
C ALA A 25 -6.39 -2.71 -2.00
N GLU A 26 -6.95 -1.74 -1.25
CA GLU A 26 -7.71 -0.63 -1.80
C GLU A 26 -6.83 0.32 -2.62
N GLY A 27 -5.63 0.62 -2.09
CA GLY A 27 -4.61 1.40 -2.79
C GLY A 27 -4.12 0.73 -4.07
N ASP A 28 -3.92 -0.59 -4.04
CA ASP A 28 -3.54 -1.38 -5.22
C ASP A 28 -4.64 -1.34 -6.29
N ALA A 29 -5.91 -1.48 -5.90
CA ALA A 29 -7.04 -1.41 -6.81
C ALA A 29 -7.17 -0.02 -7.46
N LEU A 30 -7.02 1.05 -6.68
CA LEU A 30 -7.06 2.43 -7.19
C LEU A 30 -5.85 2.76 -8.07
N ASN A 31 -4.65 2.29 -7.73
CA ASN A 31 -3.47 2.42 -8.59
C ASN A 31 -3.67 1.68 -9.92
N ALA A 32 -4.27 0.48 -9.90
CA ALA A 32 -4.64 -0.22 -11.12
C ALA A 32 -5.65 0.60 -11.95
N LEU A 33 -6.66 1.22 -11.33
CA LEU A 33 -7.60 2.11 -12.01
C LEU A 33 -6.90 3.29 -12.69
N LYS A 34 -6.02 4.01 -11.97
CA LYS A 34 -5.23 5.13 -12.51
C LYS A 34 -4.44 4.73 -13.76
N ASN A 35 -3.81 3.56 -13.75
CA ASN A 35 -3.01 3.07 -14.88
C ASN A 35 -3.84 2.64 -16.10
N ASN A 36 -5.14 2.38 -15.92
CA ASN A 36 -6.03 1.95 -16.99
C ASN A 36 -6.95 3.06 -17.52
N LEU A 37 -6.96 4.24 -16.88
CA LEU A 37 -7.73 5.39 -17.33
C LEU A 37 -6.86 6.36 -18.12
N THR A 38 -7.40 6.88 -19.23
CA THR A 38 -6.85 8.09 -19.85
C THR A 38 -7.33 9.28 -19.05
N ASP A 39 -6.38 9.98 -18.41
CA ASP A 39 -6.65 11.14 -17.56
C ASP A 39 -6.19 12.45 -18.25
N PRO A 40 -7.00 13.02 -19.15
CA PRO A 40 -6.61 14.22 -19.91
C PRO A 40 -6.51 15.48 -19.03
N ASN A 41 -7.06 15.45 -17.81
CA ASN A 41 -7.11 16.58 -16.89
C ASN A 41 -6.17 16.42 -15.69
N ASN A 42 -5.36 15.36 -15.64
CA ASN A 42 -4.43 15.04 -14.55
C ASN A 42 -5.10 15.02 -13.16
N LEU A 43 -6.36 14.60 -13.07
CA LEU A 43 -7.10 14.54 -11.80
C LEU A 43 -6.59 13.44 -10.86
N LEU A 44 -5.90 12.42 -11.40
CA LEU A 44 -5.35 11.29 -10.66
C LEU A 44 -3.84 11.46 -10.39
N GLN A 45 -3.26 12.61 -10.76
CA GLN A 45 -1.81 12.84 -10.67
C GLN A 45 -1.31 12.64 -9.22
N ASP A 46 -2.06 13.16 -8.25
CA ASP A 46 -1.73 13.15 -6.82
C ASP A 46 -1.95 11.80 -6.12
N TRP A 47 -2.38 10.77 -6.84
CA TRP A 47 -2.46 9.42 -6.28
C TRP A 47 -1.06 8.80 -6.24
N ASP A 48 -0.43 8.84 -5.06
CA ASP A 48 0.88 8.26 -4.81
C ASP A 48 0.75 6.84 -4.24
N PRO A 49 1.10 5.78 -4.99
CA PRO A 49 0.99 4.39 -4.54
C PRO A 49 1.97 4.03 -3.41
N THR A 50 2.89 4.93 -3.04
CA THR A 50 3.78 4.74 -1.88
C THR A 50 3.12 5.16 -0.56
N ASP A 51 2.03 5.93 -0.63
CA ASP A 51 1.23 6.25 0.55
C ASP A 51 0.47 5.01 1.03
N THR A 52 0.58 4.74 2.32
CA THR A 52 -0.06 3.58 2.96
C THR A 52 -1.57 3.75 3.10
N ASN A 53 -2.11 4.96 2.93
CA ASN A 53 -3.52 5.27 3.08
C ASN A 53 -4.06 6.04 1.85
N PRO A 54 -4.88 5.40 0.99
CA PRO A 54 -5.45 6.04 -0.18
C PRO A 54 -6.48 7.14 0.16
N CYS A 55 -6.98 7.21 1.40
CA CYS A 55 -7.87 8.29 1.84
C CYS A 55 -7.22 9.67 1.90
N GLN A 56 -5.89 9.74 1.75
CA GLN A 56 -5.17 11.02 1.66
C GLN A 56 -5.03 11.51 0.22
N TRP A 57 -5.37 10.68 -0.76
CA TRP A 57 -5.30 11.04 -2.16
C TRP A 57 -6.43 11.99 -2.55
N TYR A 58 -6.15 12.87 -3.50
CA TYR A 58 -7.14 13.81 -3.99
C TYR A 58 -8.31 13.09 -4.68
N ASN A 59 -9.53 13.59 -4.49
CA ASN A 59 -10.78 13.00 -4.99
C ASN A 59 -11.12 11.60 -4.46
N ILE A 60 -10.42 11.08 -3.44
CA ILE A 60 -10.85 9.88 -2.71
C ILE A 60 -11.71 10.29 -1.52
N THR A 61 -12.85 9.62 -1.36
CA THR A 61 -13.70 9.74 -0.17
C THR A 61 -13.66 8.42 0.58
N CYS A 62 -13.43 8.48 1.88
CA CYS A 62 -13.45 7.31 2.75
C CYS A 62 -14.56 7.41 3.79
N ASN A 63 -14.98 6.25 4.26
CA ASN A 63 -15.89 6.14 5.40
C ASN A 63 -15.16 6.43 6.73
N SER A 64 -15.89 6.35 7.85
CA SER A 64 -15.35 6.60 9.20
C SER A 64 -14.27 5.60 9.64
N GLU A 65 -14.10 4.50 8.92
CA GLU A 65 -13.10 3.46 9.20
C GLU A 65 -11.84 3.62 8.33
N ASN A 66 -11.70 4.73 7.58
CA ASN A 66 -10.63 4.96 6.60
C ASN A 66 -10.60 3.90 5.48
N SER A 67 -11.77 3.43 5.07
CA SER A 67 -11.92 2.52 3.93
C SER A 67 -12.67 3.20 2.79
N VAL A 68 -12.28 2.85 1.56
CA VAL A 68 -12.90 3.34 0.32
C VAL A 68 -14.11 2.45 0.02
N THR A 69 -15.30 3.05 -0.04
CA THR A 69 -16.59 2.35 -0.26
C THR A 69 -17.32 2.86 -1.48
#